data_AF-A0A2H0WDD0-F1
#
_entry.id   AF-A0A2H0WDD0-F1
#
_cell.length_a   1.000
_cell.length_b   1.000
_cell.length_c   1.000
_cell.angle_alpha   90.00
_cell.angle_beta   90.00
_cell.angle_gamma   90.00
#
_symmetry.space_group_name_H-M   'P 1'
#
loop_
_entity.id
_entity.type
_entity.pdbx_description
1 polymer ?
#
loop_
_entity_poly.entity_id
_entity_poly.type
_entity_poly.pdbx_seq_one_letter_code
_entity_poly.pdbx_strand_id
1 'polypeptide(L)'
;MHPQIRKEGPGKCPICGMDLVKTASLESVQDSSEVAQAPDGHASFQLTNNRIQMIGVKYGLVQKKIIFKSIEAAGRVAFDPELYTAQNEYVEAIRQLERVKDAPLADVKHSAQRMAESAKLRLKILGLSDKQISNLRNTGGATTGSNLLIPKPGESIWVYADVFEMDLPRIEAGLEVTITGGSLEGK
;
A
#
# COMPACT_ATOMS: atom_id res chain seq x y z
N MET A 1 41.97 -23.65 38.65
CA MET A 1 41.29 -24.77 39.36
C MET A 1 41.17 -25.94 38.41
N HIS A 2 41.46 -27.18 38.83
CA HIS A 2 41.47 -28.39 37.99
C HIS A 2 40.14 -29.16 38.13
N PRO A 3 39.12 -28.93 37.28
CA PRO A 3 37.76 -29.43 37.52
C PRO A 3 37.64 -30.94 37.26
N GLN A 4 38.57 -31.52 36.50
CA GLN A 4 38.64 -32.97 36.25
C GLN A 4 39.09 -33.79 37.46
N ILE A 5 39.64 -33.18 38.52
CA ILE A 5 40.11 -33.93 39.70
C ILE A 5 39.01 -33.96 40.75
N ARG A 6 38.34 -35.10 40.87
CA ARG A 6 37.35 -35.40 41.91
C ARG A 6 37.88 -36.51 42.82
N LYS A 7 37.74 -36.32 44.14
CA LYS A 7 38.10 -37.32 45.16
C LYS A 7 36.93 -37.48 46.13
N GLU A 8 36.76 -38.69 46.65
CA GLU A 8 35.70 -39.07 47.60
C GLU A 8 35.85 -38.40 48.98
N GLY A 9 37.05 -37.92 49.33
CA GLY A 9 37.36 -37.34 50.65
C GLY A 9 38.07 -35.98 50.60
N PRO A 10 38.12 -35.26 51.74
CA PRO A 10 38.83 -33.99 51.83
C PRO A 10 40.32 -34.19 51.61
N GLY A 11 40.95 -33.29 50.86
CA GLY A 11 42.38 -33.37 50.59
C GLY A 11 42.86 -32.30 49.61
N LYS A 12 44.16 -32.36 49.31
CA LYS A 12 44.83 -31.43 48.40
C LYS A 12 44.83 -31.94 46.96
N CYS A 13 44.72 -31.00 46.02
CA CYS A 13 44.86 -31.25 44.59
C CYS A 13 46.30 -31.73 44.29
N PRO A 14 46.50 -32.91 43.66
CA PRO A 14 47.83 -33.47 43.41
C PRO A 14 48.65 -32.68 42.38
N ILE A 15 48.03 -31.79 41.62
CA ILE A 15 48.72 -30.95 40.61
C ILE A 15 49.25 -29.65 41.23
N CYS A 16 48.44 -28.97 42.05
CA CYS A 16 48.76 -27.62 42.54
C CYS A 16 48.77 -27.45 44.06
N GLY A 17 48.49 -28.51 44.83
CA GLY A 17 48.60 -28.50 46.29
C GLY A 17 47.54 -27.68 47.04
N MET A 18 46.56 -27.09 46.35
CA MET A 18 45.43 -26.36 46.96
C MET A 18 44.34 -27.32 47.46
N ASP A 19 43.58 -26.91 48.47
CA ASP A 19 42.52 -27.73 49.08
C ASP A 19 41.30 -27.90 48.15
N LEU A 20 40.71 -29.10 48.13
CA LEU A 20 39.54 -29.42 47.33
C LEU A 20 38.25 -28.87 47.97
N VAL A 21 37.37 -28.29 47.15
CA VAL A 21 36.07 -27.72 47.55
C VAL A 21 34.95 -28.73 47.30
N LYS A 22 34.01 -28.88 48.25
CA LYS A 22 32.89 -29.84 48.15
C LYS A 22 31.91 -29.44 47.04
N THR A 23 31.49 -30.41 46.22
CA THR A 23 30.51 -30.21 45.15
C THR A 23 29.06 -30.19 45.65
N ALA A 24 28.76 -30.76 46.82
CA ALA A 24 27.41 -30.79 47.40
C ALA A 24 26.88 -29.41 47.83
N SER A 25 27.75 -28.42 48.06
CA SER A 25 27.34 -27.03 48.30
C SER A 25 26.92 -26.28 47.03
N LEU A 26 26.79 -26.98 45.90
CA LEU A 26 26.23 -26.49 44.63
C LEU A 26 24.89 -27.17 44.28
N GLU A 27 24.12 -27.62 45.28
CA GLU A 27 22.78 -28.14 45.05
C GLU A 27 21.69 -27.07 45.16
N SER A 28 20.89 -26.99 44.11
CA SER A 28 19.50 -26.49 44.03
C SER A 28 19.24 -25.00 44.31
N VAL A 29 19.30 -24.18 43.24
CA VAL A 29 18.32 -23.10 43.09
C VAL A 29 17.02 -23.76 42.61
N GLN A 30 16.20 -24.23 43.55
CA GLN A 30 14.78 -24.50 43.29
C GLN A 30 14.08 -23.14 43.24
N ASP A 31 13.92 -22.60 42.04
CA ASP A 31 13.00 -21.50 41.80
C ASP A 31 11.68 -22.11 41.31
N SER A 32 10.75 -22.30 42.25
CA SER A 32 9.38 -22.72 41.99
C SER A 32 8.63 -21.56 41.35
N SER A 33 8.83 -21.36 40.06
CA SER A 33 8.03 -20.44 39.25
C SER A 33 7.27 -21.23 38.20
N GLU A 34 5.94 -21.22 38.34
CA GLU A 34 4.98 -21.84 37.44
C GLU A 34 5.39 -21.67 35.98
N VAL A 35 5.58 -22.79 35.28
CA VAL A 35 5.92 -22.79 33.86
C VAL A 35 4.68 -22.34 33.11
N ALA A 36 4.57 -21.04 32.85
CA ALA A 36 3.64 -20.49 31.88
C ALA A 36 3.81 -21.31 30.59
N GLN A 37 2.75 -22.02 30.22
CA GLN A 37 2.75 -22.96 29.10
C GLN A 37 3.28 -22.26 27.85
N ALA A 38 4.40 -22.75 27.33
CA ALA A 38 5.02 -22.17 26.16
C ALA A 38 4.07 -22.25 24.97
N PRO A 39 3.97 -21.19 24.13
CA PRO A 39 3.17 -21.25 22.93
C PRO A 39 3.64 -22.37 22.00
N ASP A 40 2.68 -22.96 21.29
CA ASP A 40 2.89 -24.16 20.47
C ASP A 40 4.03 -23.98 19.46
N GLY A 41 4.90 -24.99 19.34
CA GLY A 41 6.05 -24.96 18.41
C GLY A 41 7.31 -24.24 18.93
N HIS A 42 7.32 -23.71 20.16
CA HIS A 42 8.49 -23.06 20.74
C HIS A 42 9.06 -23.82 21.94
N ALA A 43 10.39 -23.93 22.01
CA ALA A 43 11.07 -24.43 23.20
C ALA A 43 10.95 -23.40 24.34
N SER A 44 10.48 -23.83 25.52
CA SER A 44 10.49 -22.97 26.71
C SER A 44 11.93 -22.71 27.14
N PHE A 45 12.30 -21.45 27.30
CA PHE A 45 13.58 -21.07 27.87
C PHE A 45 13.36 -19.98 28.93
N GLN A 46 14.12 -20.07 30.03
CA GLN A 46 14.02 -19.13 31.13
C GLN A 46 15.24 -18.20 31.11
N LEU A 47 14.99 -16.88 31.16
CA LEU A 47 16.03 -15.87 31.35
C LEU A 47 15.88 -15.22 32.72
N THR A 48 17.01 -14.95 33.37
CA THR A 48 17.03 -14.14 34.58
C THR A 48 16.78 -12.67 34.26
N ASN A 49 16.17 -11.92 35.19
CA ASN A 49 15.87 -10.50 35.02
C ASN A 49 17.13 -9.67 34.69
N ASN A 50 18.27 -9.96 35.33
CA ASN A 50 19.54 -9.29 35.01
C ASN A 50 19.96 -9.55 33.55
N ARG A 51 19.73 -10.76 33.04
CA ARG A 51 20.04 -11.11 31.65
C ARG A 51 19.08 -10.43 30.66
N ILE A 52 17.78 -10.35 30.98
CA ILE A 52 16.78 -9.60 30.21
C ILE A 52 17.16 -8.12 30.12
N GLN A 53 17.62 -7.54 31.23
CA GLN A 53 18.07 -6.15 31.29
C GLN A 53 19.37 -5.91 30.50
N MET A 54 20.37 -6.77 30.64
CA MET A 54 21.63 -6.66 29.88
C MET A 54 21.43 -6.80 28.36
N ILE A 55 20.48 -7.65 27.93
CA ILE A 55 20.12 -7.83 26.52
C ILE A 55 19.31 -6.63 25.99
N GLY A 56 18.60 -5.90 26.86
CA GLY A 56 17.76 -4.77 26.48
C GLY A 56 16.46 -5.19 25.80
N VAL A 57 15.83 -6.27 26.28
CA VAL A 57 14.57 -6.79 25.71
C VAL A 57 13.47 -5.73 25.78
N LYS A 58 12.84 -5.46 24.63
CA LYS A 58 11.66 -4.58 24.52
C LYS A 58 10.42 -5.43 24.24
N TYR A 59 9.35 -5.17 24.97
CA TYR A 59 8.07 -5.83 24.79
C TYR A 59 7.09 -4.89 24.08
N GLY A 60 6.19 -5.45 23.28
CA GLY A 60 5.07 -4.75 22.68
C GLY A 60 3.81 -5.59 22.81
N LEU A 61 2.67 -4.96 23.03
CA LEU A 61 1.38 -5.66 23.02
C LEU A 61 1.07 -6.11 21.60
N VAL A 62 0.58 -7.35 21.46
CA VAL A 62 0.16 -7.91 20.17
C VAL A 62 -1.09 -7.17 19.70
N GLN A 63 -1.04 -6.61 18.49
CA GLN A 63 -2.14 -5.87 17.89
C GLN A 63 -2.39 -6.35 16.46
N LYS A 64 -3.66 -6.49 16.07
CA LYS A 64 -4.03 -6.63 14.66
C LYS A 64 -4.03 -5.25 14.02
N LYS A 65 -3.26 -5.07 12.95
CA LYS A 65 -3.23 -3.84 12.16
C LYS A 65 -3.41 -4.18 10.69
N ILE A 66 -4.09 -3.29 9.96
CA ILE A 66 -4.15 -3.35 8.51
C ILE A 66 -2.79 -2.84 8.01
N ILE A 67 -2.09 -3.68 7.25
CA ILE A 67 -0.82 -3.30 6.62
C ILE A 67 -1.17 -2.76 5.24
N PHE A 68 -0.76 -1.53 4.96
CA PHE A 68 -0.87 -0.92 3.63
C PHE A 68 0.52 -0.61 3.08
N LYS A 69 0.66 -0.65 1.75
CA LYS A 69 1.87 -0.19 1.05
C LYS A 69 1.56 1.19 0.49
N SER A 70 2.35 2.18 0.86
CA SER A 70 2.34 3.48 0.17
C SER A 70 3.13 3.36 -1.12
N ILE A 71 2.59 3.87 -2.22
CA ILE A 71 3.26 3.95 -3.52
C ILE A 71 3.48 5.43 -3.80
N GLU A 72 4.74 5.82 -3.90
CA GLU A 72 5.12 7.18 -4.27
C GLU A 72 5.37 7.25 -5.77
N ALA A 73 4.66 8.14 -6.44
CA ALA A 73 4.72 8.31 -7.88
C ALA A 73 4.99 9.78 -8.21
N ALA A 74 5.93 10.02 -9.13
CA ALA A 74 6.14 11.35 -9.67
C ALA A 74 4.94 11.72 -10.55
N GLY A 75 4.36 12.89 -10.32
CA GLY A 75 3.19 13.36 -11.04
C GLY A 75 3.39 14.72 -11.67
N ARG A 76 2.65 14.98 -12.75
CA ARG A 76 2.55 16.29 -13.41
C ARG A 76 1.10 16.65 -13.67
N VAL A 77 0.79 17.94 -13.56
CA VAL A 77 -0.51 18.48 -13.98
C VAL A 77 -0.65 18.25 -15.48
N ALA A 78 -1.76 17.64 -15.88
CA ALA A 78 -2.01 17.28 -17.27
C ALA A 78 -2.28 18.50 -18.13
N PHE A 79 -1.67 18.52 -19.31
CA PHE A 79 -2.02 19.38 -20.42
C PHE A 79 -2.24 18.49 -21.65
N ASP A 80 -3.50 18.24 -22.01
CA ASP A 80 -3.85 17.32 -23.10
C ASP A 80 -4.94 17.92 -24.02
N PRO A 81 -4.51 18.68 -25.05
CA PRO A 81 -5.41 19.22 -26.05
C PRO A 81 -6.10 18.17 -26.91
N GLU A 82 -5.49 16.99 -27.09
CA GLU A 82 -6.07 15.93 -27.89
C GLU A 82 -7.25 15.30 -27.16
N LEU A 83 -7.06 14.96 -25.88
CA LEU A 83 -8.15 14.45 -25.06
C LEU A 83 -9.28 15.47 -24.90
N TYR A 84 -8.94 16.75 -24.77
CA TYR A 84 -9.93 17.83 -24.77
C TYR A 84 -10.78 17.82 -26.05
N THR A 85 -10.14 17.75 -27.21
CA THR A 85 -10.82 17.71 -28.51
C THR A 85 -11.69 16.47 -28.64
N ALA A 86 -11.17 15.30 -28.26
CA ALA A 86 -11.90 14.04 -28.31
C ALA A 86 -13.14 14.03 -27.40
N GLN A 87 -13.07 14.66 -26.21
CA GLN A 87 -14.23 14.80 -25.32
C GLN A 87 -15.31 15.67 -25.97
N ASN A 88 -14.94 16.79 -26.57
CA ASN A 88 -15.87 17.66 -27.29
C ASN A 88 -16.53 16.96 -28.48
N GLU A 89 -15.75 16.22 -29.27
CA GLU A 89 -16.25 15.41 -30.39
C GLU A 89 -17.28 14.38 -29.92
N TYR A 90 -17.00 13.67 -28.82
CA TYR A 90 -17.93 12.69 -28.26
C TYR A 90 -19.23 13.34 -27.77
N VAL A 91 -19.14 14.47 -27.05
CA VAL A 91 -20.33 15.20 -26.58
C VAL A 91 -21.19 15.65 -27.76
N GLU A 92 -20.58 16.16 -28.84
CA GLU A 92 -21.34 16.58 -30.02
C GLU A 92 -21.94 15.38 -30.77
N ALA A 93 -21.21 14.27 -30.89
CA ALA A 93 -21.73 13.03 -31.48
C ALA A 93 -22.95 12.50 -30.71
N ILE A 94 -22.94 12.58 -29.38
CA ILE A 94 -24.10 12.23 -28.54
C ILE A 94 -25.27 13.18 -28.77
N ARG A 95 -25.04 14.50 -28.83
CA ARG A 95 -26.12 15.47 -29.14
C ARG A 95 -26.74 15.23 -30.51
N GLN A 96 -25.91 14.92 -31.51
CA GLN A 96 -26.39 14.55 -32.83
C GLN A 96 -27.22 13.27 -32.78
N LEU A 97 -26.74 12.24 -32.07
CA LEU A 97 -27.47 11.00 -31.86
C LEU A 97 -28.84 11.24 -31.22
N GLU A 98 -28.92 12.14 -30.23
CA GLU A 98 -30.17 12.52 -29.58
C GLU A 98 -31.15 13.23 -30.53
N ARG A 99 -30.66 14.17 -31.36
CA ARG A 99 -31.50 14.89 -32.33
C ARG A 99 -32.09 13.97 -33.40
N VAL A 100 -31.36 12.92 -33.81
CA VAL A 100 -31.83 12.01 -34.85
C VAL A 100 -32.65 10.83 -34.32
N LYS A 101 -32.88 10.73 -33.00
CA LYS A 101 -33.72 9.66 -32.41
C LYS A 101 -35.11 9.59 -33.04
N ASP A 102 -35.68 10.75 -33.34
CA ASP A 102 -37.02 10.88 -33.93
C ASP A 102 -37.01 10.99 -35.46
N ALA A 103 -35.85 10.86 -36.11
CA ALA A 103 -35.75 10.96 -37.56
C ALA A 103 -36.51 9.81 -38.27
N PRO A 104 -37.18 10.09 -39.40
CA PRO A 104 -37.95 9.08 -40.13
C PRO A 104 -37.07 8.10 -40.92
N LEU A 105 -35.83 8.45 -41.26
CA LEU A 105 -34.90 7.57 -41.99
C LEU A 105 -34.01 6.75 -41.04
N ALA A 106 -34.01 5.42 -41.22
CA ALA A 106 -33.20 4.49 -40.43
C ALA A 106 -31.68 4.68 -40.64
N ASP A 107 -31.24 4.96 -41.87
CA ASP A 107 -29.82 5.14 -42.20
C ASP A 107 -29.19 6.32 -41.45
N VAL A 108 -29.97 7.38 -41.21
CA VAL A 108 -29.53 8.56 -40.46
C VAL A 108 -29.24 8.20 -39.00
N LYS A 109 -30.10 7.36 -38.39
CA LYS A 109 -29.90 6.88 -37.01
C LYS A 109 -28.67 6.01 -36.90
N HIS A 110 -28.53 5.05 -37.80
CA HIS A 110 -27.40 4.13 -37.81
C HIS A 110 -26.06 4.88 -38.03
N SER A 111 -26.05 5.89 -38.89
CA SER A 111 -24.87 6.74 -39.10
C SER A 111 -24.46 7.49 -37.82
N ALA A 112 -25.42 8.14 -37.15
CA ALA A 112 -25.15 8.86 -35.90
C ALA A 112 -24.71 7.91 -34.78
N GLN A 113 -25.28 6.70 -34.71
CA GLN A 113 -24.89 5.71 -33.71
C GLN A 113 -23.43 5.26 -33.90
N ARG A 114 -23.03 4.92 -35.13
CA ARG A 114 -21.64 4.55 -35.43
C ARG A 114 -20.65 5.68 -35.11
N MET A 115 -21.05 6.93 -35.35
CA MET A 115 -20.23 8.09 -35.03
C MET A 115 -20.01 8.21 -33.51
N ALA A 116 -21.08 8.09 -32.72
CA ALA A 116 -20.98 8.11 -31.27
C ALA A 116 -20.15 6.93 -30.72
N GLU A 117 -20.30 5.73 -31.30
CA GLU A 117 -19.51 4.55 -30.94
C GLU A 117 -18.02 4.74 -31.27
N SER A 118 -17.69 5.31 -32.43
CA SER A 118 -16.30 5.63 -32.81
C SER A 118 -15.67 6.67 -31.88
N ALA A 119 -16.41 7.72 -31.54
CA ALA A 119 -15.94 8.74 -30.59
C ALA A 119 -15.74 8.15 -29.19
N LYS A 120 -16.64 7.26 -28.74
CA LYS A 120 -16.49 6.51 -27.48
C LYS A 120 -15.22 5.65 -27.50
N LEU A 121 -14.95 4.95 -28.59
CA LEU A 121 -13.77 4.12 -28.73
C LEU A 121 -12.48 4.95 -28.64
N ARG A 122 -12.45 6.13 -29.29
CA ARG A 122 -11.31 7.06 -29.21
C ARG A 122 -11.02 7.47 -27.77
N LEU A 123 -12.05 7.81 -26.99
CA LEU A 123 -11.87 8.15 -25.56
C LEU A 123 -11.29 6.99 -24.74
N LYS A 124 -11.68 5.75 -25.03
CA LYS A 124 -11.10 4.56 -24.37
C LYS A 124 -9.62 4.38 -24.71
N ILE A 125 -9.24 4.60 -25.97
CA ILE A 125 -7.84 4.53 -26.42
C ILE A 125 -6.99 5.58 -25.71
N LEU A 126 -7.55 6.78 -25.49
CA LEU A 126 -6.92 7.86 -24.72
C LEU A 126 -6.94 7.63 -23.20
N GLY A 127 -7.40 6.46 -22.73
CA GLY A 127 -7.28 6.04 -21.34
C GLY A 127 -8.47 6.37 -20.44
N LEU A 128 -9.61 6.81 -20.98
CA LEU A 128 -10.81 7.05 -20.16
C LEU A 128 -11.55 5.75 -19.83
N SER A 129 -11.93 5.62 -18.55
CA SER A 129 -12.79 4.54 -18.08
C SER A 129 -14.24 4.71 -18.57
N ASP A 130 -14.97 3.59 -18.67
CA ASP A 130 -16.40 3.62 -19.00
C ASP A 130 -17.22 4.48 -18.03
N LYS A 131 -16.83 4.53 -16.74
CA LYS A 131 -17.46 5.40 -15.74
C LYS A 131 -17.27 6.87 -16.10
N GLN A 132 -16.05 7.30 -16.42
CA GLN A 132 -15.78 8.68 -16.84
C GLN A 132 -16.54 9.05 -18.12
N ILE A 133 -16.58 8.15 -19.11
CA ILE A 133 -17.33 8.37 -20.36
C ILE A 133 -18.84 8.50 -20.09
N SER A 134 -19.39 7.69 -19.18
CA SER A 134 -20.81 7.80 -18.80
C SER A 134 -21.14 9.11 -18.09
N ASN A 135 -20.23 9.60 -17.23
CA ASN A 135 -20.38 10.89 -16.56
C ASN A 135 -20.37 12.05 -17.58
N LEU A 136 -19.45 12.02 -18.57
CA LEU A 136 -19.41 13.00 -19.65
C LEU A 136 -20.73 13.09 -20.44
N ARG A 137 -21.35 11.92 -20.71
CA ARG A 137 -22.65 11.87 -21.36
C ARG A 137 -23.74 12.53 -20.51
N ASN A 138 -23.76 12.24 -19.21
CA ASN A 138 -24.82 12.70 -18.31
C ASN A 138 -24.69 14.20 -17.97
N THR A 139 -23.48 14.76 -17.92
CA THR A 139 -23.26 16.18 -17.64
C THR A 139 -23.43 17.08 -18.86
N GLY A 140 -23.73 16.52 -20.05
CA GLY A 140 -23.97 17.28 -21.28
C GLY A 140 -22.77 18.11 -21.76
N GLY A 141 -21.58 17.80 -21.25
CA GLY A 141 -20.37 18.58 -21.46
C GLY A 141 -20.27 19.88 -20.66
N ALA A 142 -21.10 20.09 -19.63
CA ALA A 142 -21.01 21.26 -18.75
C ALA A 142 -19.69 21.31 -17.95
N THR A 143 -19.00 20.16 -17.85
CA THR A 143 -17.69 20.01 -17.20
C THR A 143 -16.55 19.83 -18.20
N THR A 144 -16.78 20.08 -19.51
CA THR A 144 -15.82 19.70 -20.54
C THR A 144 -14.54 20.52 -20.47
N GLY A 145 -13.53 19.93 -19.84
CA GLY A 145 -12.16 19.90 -20.35
C GLY A 145 -11.37 21.20 -20.29
N SER A 146 -11.91 22.32 -19.81
CA SER A 146 -11.10 23.51 -19.49
C SER A 146 -9.95 23.14 -18.55
N ASN A 147 -10.20 22.19 -17.66
CA ASN A 147 -9.22 21.65 -16.73
C ASN A 147 -8.12 20.75 -17.34
N LEU A 148 -8.22 20.37 -18.62
CA LEU A 148 -7.15 19.71 -19.37
C LEU A 148 -6.27 20.69 -20.14
N LEU A 149 -6.68 21.96 -20.24
CA LEU A 149 -5.94 23.01 -20.94
C LEU A 149 -5.31 24.00 -19.96
N ILE A 150 -6.15 24.73 -19.23
CA ILE A 150 -5.71 25.74 -18.26
C ILE A 150 -6.70 25.68 -17.10
N PRO A 151 -6.30 25.15 -15.93
CA PRO A 151 -7.19 25.04 -14.79
C PRO A 151 -7.48 26.43 -14.22
N LYS A 152 -8.76 26.73 -13.97
CA LYS A 152 -9.16 27.94 -13.25
C LYS A 152 -9.23 27.66 -11.74
N PRO A 153 -9.14 28.72 -10.89
CA PRO A 153 -9.32 28.55 -9.45
C PRO A 153 -10.66 27.89 -9.11
N GLY A 154 -10.62 26.79 -8.36
CA GLY A 154 -11.81 26.03 -7.96
C GLY A 154 -12.24 24.91 -8.92
N GLU A 155 -11.59 24.76 -10.07
CA GLU A 155 -11.80 23.62 -10.97
C GLU A 155 -10.93 22.43 -10.57
N SER A 156 -11.45 21.20 -10.74
CA SER A 156 -10.66 19.98 -10.56
C SER A 156 -9.61 19.86 -11.66
N ILE A 157 -8.39 19.44 -11.32
CA ILE A 157 -7.30 19.25 -12.29
C ILE A 157 -7.07 17.77 -12.61
N TRP A 158 -6.51 17.51 -13.78
CA TRP A 158 -6.01 16.17 -14.13
C TRP A 158 -4.53 16.06 -13.81
N VAL A 159 -4.11 14.90 -13.31
CA VAL A 159 -2.70 14.61 -12.99
C VAL A 159 -2.32 13.29 -13.63
N TYR A 160 -1.22 13.29 -14.36
CA TYR A 160 -0.56 12.07 -14.81
C TYR A 160 0.51 11.70 -13.80
N ALA A 161 0.46 10.47 -13.29
CA ALA A 161 1.44 9.94 -12.36
C ALA A 161 2.12 8.72 -12.99
N ASP A 162 3.45 8.70 -12.96
CA ASP A 162 4.25 7.61 -13.50
C ASP A 162 4.49 6.58 -12.39
N VAL A 163 4.01 5.37 -12.60
CA VAL A 163 4.08 4.26 -11.63
C VAL A 163 4.92 3.12 -12.20
N PHE A 164 5.70 2.48 -11.33
CA PHE A 164 6.50 1.32 -11.73
C PHE A 164 5.59 0.11 -12.02
N GLU A 165 5.97 -0.69 -13.02
CA GLU A 165 5.23 -1.90 -13.41
C GLU A 165 5.03 -2.87 -12.24
N MET A 166 6.01 -2.98 -11.35
CA MET A 166 5.93 -3.84 -10.17
C MET A 166 4.83 -3.42 -9.18
N ASP A 167 4.43 -2.15 -9.20
CA ASP A 167 3.39 -1.59 -8.34
C ASP A 167 2.00 -1.64 -8.99
N LEU A 168 1.93 -1.74 -10.32
CA LEU A 168 0.68 -1.78 -11.10
C LEU A 168 -0.36 -2.79 -10.58
N PRO A 169 -0.01 -4.03 -10.18
CA PRO A 169 -1.01 -4.99 -9.68
C PRO A 169 -1.70 -4.57 -8.37
N ARG A 170 -1.19 -3.55 -7.68
CA ARG A 170 -1.74 -3.04 -6.42
C ARG A 170 -2.49 -1.72 -6.60
N ILE A 171 -2.55 -1.20 -7.82
CA ILE A 171 -3.18 0.07 -8.15
C ILE A 171 -4.53 -0.22 -8.79
N GLU A 172 -5.60 0.16 -8.07
CA GLU A 172 -6.98 -0.04 -8.50
C GLU A 172 -7.76 1.27 -8.48
N ALA A 173 -8.79 1.36 -9.32
CA ALA A 173 -9.65 2.54 -9.34
C ALA A 173 -10.44 2.67 -8.03
N GLY A 174 -10.36 3.84 -7.39
CA GLY A 174 -11.03 4.14 -6.12
C GLY A 174 -10.09 4.20 -4.92
N LEU A 175 -8.79 3.95 -5.12
CA LEU A 175 -7.78 4.23 -4.10
C LEU A 175 -7.72 5.72 -3.78
N GLU A 176 -7.50 6.04 -2.51
CA GLU A 176 -7.26 7.39 -2.05
C GLU A 176 -5.83 7.82 -2.43
N VAL A 177 -5.70 9.04 -2.97
CA VAL A 177 -4.43 9.58 -3.44
C VAL A 177 -4.24 10.96 -2.83
N THR A 178 -3.07 11.17 -2.23
CA THR A 178 -2.63 12.49 -1.76
C THR A 178 -1.65 13.07 -2.77
N ILE A 179 -1.95 14.26 -3.28
CA ILE A 179 -1.11 14.96 -4.24
C ILE A 179 -0.39 16.09 -3.51
N THR A 180 0.93 16.13 -3.60
CA THR A 180 1.77 17.19 -3.04
C THR A 180 2.54 17.89 -4.15
N GLY A 181 2.73 19.21 -4.03
CA GLY A 181 3.50 19.97 -5.00
C GLY A 181 3.94 21.30 -4.41
N GLY A 182 5.16 21.76 -4.74
CA GLY A 182 5.71 23.00 -4.17
C GLY A 182 4.93 24.27 -4.53
N SER A 183 4.10 24.23 -5.57
CA SER A 183 3.18 25.33 -5.94
C SER A 183 1.76 25.14 -5.37
N LEU A 184 1.52 24.07 -4.63
CA LEU A 184 0.23 23.69 -4.04
C LEU A 184 0.21 23.87 -2.51
N GLU A 185 1.23 24.49 -1.91
CA GLU A 185 1.28 24.67 -0.45
C GLU A 185 0.04 25.44 0.06
N GLY A 186 -0.78 24.76 0.86
CA GLY A 186 -1.83 25.37 1.67
C GLY A 186 -3.29 25.03 1.32
N LYS A 187 -3.58 24.02 0.49
CA LYS A 187 -4.93 23.44 0.36
C LYS A 187 -4.91 21.93 0.17
#